data_AF-A0A2M7SUD2-F1
#
_entry.id   AF-A0A2M7SUD2-F1
#
_cell.length_a   1.000
_cell.length_b   1.000
_cell.length_c   1.000
_cell.angle_alpha   90.00
_cell.angle_beta   90.00
_cell.angle_gamma   90.00
#
_symmetry.space_group_name_H-M   'P 1'
#
loop_
_entity.id
_entity.type
_entity.pdbx_description
1 polymer ?
#
loop_
_entity_poly.entity_id
_entity_poly.type
_entity_poly.pdbx_seq_one_letter_code
_entity_poly.pdbx_strand_id
1 'polypeptide(L)'
;MSDLTGSITSVDLMAMGSFPSNSDPSLAPKGKQLSTWFMILPYQKLREKGAARDAFSQLRQLIAEAYPEFFDYVEWERPQVFPILDGVLLRVGQAYPDRHELRSPYVKNLFFAGDTARARGCSGDIAFNTALEASSLILSSSED
;
A
#
# COMPACT_ATOMS: atom_id res chain seq x y z
N MET A 1 25.60 0.43 -3.22
CA MET A 1 24.34 1.18 -3.42
C MET A 1 23.89 1.03 -4.87
N SER A 2 22.58 0.93 -5.10
CA SER A 2 21.96 0.57 -6.39
C SER A 2 21.65 1.83 -7.21
N ASP A 3 21.74 1.79 -8.54
CA ASP A 3 21.37 2.88 -9.46
C ASP A 3 19.95 2.73 -10.04
N LEU A 4 19.21 1.69 -9.62
CA LEU A 4 17.86 1.41 -10.10
C LEU A 4 16.86 2.50 -9.67
N THR A 5 16.11 3.02 -10.64
CA THR A 5 15.01 3.99 -10.41
C THR A 5 13.63 3.34 -10.37
N GLY A 6 13.54 2.06 -10.74
CA GLY A 6 12.30 1.27 -10.77
C GLY A 6 11.99 0.54 -9.46
N SER A 7 10.90 -0.23 -9.48
CA SER A 7 10.55 -1.16 -8.40
C SER A 7 11.17 -2.55 -8.61
N ILE A 8 11.52 -3.18 -7.50
CA ILE A 8 11.98 -4.56 -7.41
C ILE A 8 10.82 -5.35 -6.85
N THR A 9 10.45 -6.46 -7.49
CA THR A 9 9.31 -7.29 -7.06
C THR A 9 9.76 -8.73 -6.91
N SER A 10 9.50 -9.32 -5.74
CA SER A 10 9.61 -10.76 -5.50
C SER A 10 8.21 -11.35 -5.43
N VAL A 11 7.91 -12.24 -6.37
CA VAL A 11 6.61 -12.92 -6.44
C VAL A 11 6.49 -14.06 -5.44
N ASP A 12 7.60 -14.71 -5.09
CA ASP A 12 7.57 -15.83 -4.14
C ASP A 12 7.23 -15.37 -2.72
N LEU A 13 7.78 -14.22 -2.33
CA LEU A 13 7.57 -13.63 -1.01
C LEU A 13 6.45 -12.57 -0.98
N MET A 14 5.90 -12.19 -2.15
CA MET A 14 4.99 -11.05 -2.31
C MET A 14 5.56 -9.78 -1.67
N ALA A 15 6.79 -9.45 -2.06
CA ALA A 15 7.53 -8.31 -1.54
C ALA A 15 7.91 -7.33 -2.66
N MET A 16 7.96 -6.05 -2.33
CA MET A 16 8.38 -4.99 -3.22
C MET A 16 9.41 -4.09 -2.54
N GLY A 17 10.32 -3.56 -3.35
CA GLY A 17 11.34 -2.61 -2.91
C GLY A 17 11.63 -1.54 -3.95
N SER A 18 12.20 -0.43 -3.51
CA SER A 18 12.73 0.59 -4.41
C SER A 18 13.73 1.50 -3.69
N PHE A 19 14.48 2.26 -4.48
CA PHE A 19 15.39 3.31 -4.02
C PHE A 19 14.84 4.67 -4.47
N PRO A 20 13.81 5.22 -3.80
CA PRO A 20 13.16 6.45 -4.25
C PRO A 20 14.11 7.63 -4.38
N SER A 21 15.21 7.66 -3.60
CA SER A 21 16.24 8.69 -3.71
C SER A 21 17.02 8.68 -5.03
N ASN A 22 16.94 7.60 -5.82
CA ASN A 22 17.53 7.56 -7.16
C ASN A 22 16.72 8.38 -8.16
N SER A 23 15.42 8.50 -7.94
CA SER A 23 14.51 9.33 -8.74
C SER A 23 14.43 10.75 -8.21
N ASP A 24 14.43 10.92 -6.88
CA ASP A 24 14.45 12.22 -6.21
C ASP A 24 15.58 12.29 -5.16
N PRO A 25 16.75 12.83 -5.51
CA PRO A 25 17.89 12.94 -4.60
C PRO A 25 17.63 13.75 -3.34
N SER A 26 16.56 14.57 -3.27
CA SER A 26 16.22 15.35 -2.08
C SER A 26 15.72 14.49 -0.92
N LEU A 27 15.34 13.24 -1.19
CA LEU A 27 14.84 12.28 -0.20
C LEU A 27 15.93 11.68 0.69
N ALA A 28 17.21 11.91 0.39
CA ALA A 28 18.33 11.41 1.17
C ALA A 28 19.45 12.45 1.30
N PRO A 29 20.25 12.42 2.39
CA PRO A 29 21.46 13.22 2.48
C PRO A 29 22.44 12.93 1.32
N LYS A 30 23.31 13.90 1.02
CA LYS A 30 24.32 13.75 -0.03
C LYS A 30 25.19 12.51 0.21
N GLY A 31 25.31 11.67 -0.82
CA GLY A 31 26.08 10.42 -0.75
C GLY A 31 25.38 9.27 -0.03
N LYS A 32 24.10 9.43 0.33
CA LYS A 32 23.24 8.38 0.91
C LYS A 32 22.09 8.06 -0.05
N GLN A 33 21.40 6.95 0.21
CA GLN A 33 20.16 6.56 -0.45
C GLN A 33 19.11 6.21 0.60
N LEU A 34 17.87 6.53 0.27
CA LEU A 34 16.71 6.00 0.95
C LEU A 34 16.24 4.78 0.17
N SER A 35 16.07 3.66 0.87
CA SER A 35 15.42 2.47 0.31
C SER A 35 14.16 2.17 1.10
N THR A 36 13.13 1.73 0.39
CA THR A 36 11.84 1.38 0.97
C THR A 36 11.49 -0.03 0.53
N TRP A 37 11.10 -0.87 1.48
CA TRP A 37 10.77 -2.27 1.25
C TRP A 37 9.51 -2.62 2.02
N PHE A 38 8.64 -3.42 1.42
CA PHE A 38 7.49 -3.98 2.11
C PHE A 38 7.18 -5.38 1.63
N MET A 39 6.51 -6.13 2.49
CA MET A 39 6.01 -7.47 2.21
C MET A 39 4.53 -7.51 2.57
N ILE A 40 3.72 -8.09 1.70
CA ILE A 40 2.29 -8.26 1.92
C ILE A 40 2.08 -9.58 2.67
N LEU A 41 1.30 -9.54 3.75
CA LEU A 41 0.93 -10.72 4.51
C LEU A 41 -0.59 -10.84 4.61
N PRO A 42 -1.14 -12.07 4.60
CA PRO A 42 -2.53 -12.28 4.98
C PRO A 42 -2.79 -11.74 6.39
N TYR A 43 -3.88 -10.99 6.55
CA TYR A 43 -4.25 -10.37 7.84
C TYR A 43 -4.30 -11.39 9.00
N GLN A 44 -4.81 -12.60 8.73
CA GLN A 44 -4.88 -13.67 9.74
C GLN A 44 -3.48 -14.08 10.23
N LYS A 45 -2.52 -14.21 9.32
CA LYS A 45 -1.12 -14.56 9.64
C LYS A 45 -0.46 -13.46 10.45
N LEU A 46 -0.75 -12.19 10.18
CA LEU A 46 -0.19 -11.08 10.95
C LEU A 46 -0.57 -11.11 12.43
N ARG A 47 -1.70 -11.73 12.78
CA ARG A 47 -2.17 -11.84 14.17
C ARG A 47 -1.46 -12.94 14.97
N GLU A 48 -0.68 -13.80 14.31
CA GLU A 48 0.07 -14.86 14.98
C GLU A 48 1.25 -14.27 15.77
N LYS A 49 1.53 -14.85 16.94
CA LYS A 49 2.62 -14.40 17.80
C LYS A 49 3.96 -14.60 17.08
N GLY A 50 4.71 -13.53 16.89
CA GLY A 50 6.02 -13.56 16.22
C GLY A 50 5.96 -13.33 14.71
N ALA A 51 4.77 -13.31 14.09
CA ALA A 51 4.63 -13.18 12.64
C ALA A 51 5.32 -11.94 12.07
N ALA A 52 5.19 -10.78 12.73
CA ALA A 52 5.85 -9.55 12.29
C ALA A 52 7.39 -9.67 12.33
N ARG A 53 7.94 -10.32 13.36
CA ARG A 53 9.39 -10.52 13.47
C ARG A 53 9.88 -11.45 12.37
N ASP A 54 9.22 -12.59 12.20
CA ASP A 54 9.59 -13.58 11.19
C ASP A 54 9.45 -13.01 9.77
N ALA A 55 8.47 -12.14 9.56
CA ALA A 55 8.27 -11.39 8.34
C ALA A 55 9.41 -10.41 8.04
N PHE A 56 9.85 -9.62 9.03
CA PHE A 56 11.02 -8.77 8.86
C PHE A 56 12.28 -9.60 8.57
N SER A 57 12.45 -10.75 9.23
CA SER A 57 13.58 -11.65 8.95
C SER A 57 13.57 -12.15 7.49
N GLN A 58 12.42 -12.57 6.98
CA GLN A 58 12.28 -13.00 5.58
C GLN A 58 12.56 -11.86 4.59
N LEU A 59 12.01 -10.67 4.86
CA LEU A 59 12.25 -9.51 4.00
C LEU A 59 13.72 -9.09 4.00
N ARG A 60 14.40 -9.15 5.15
CA ARG A 60 15.84 -8.87 5.23
C ARG A 60 16.66 -9.91 4.48
N GLN A 61 16.29 -11.19 4.58
CA GLN A 61 16.95 -12.24 3.82
C GLN A 61 16.84 -11.98 2.32
N LEU A 62 15.64 -11.67 1.81
CA LEU A 62 15.44 -11.30 0.41
C LEU A 62 16.32 -10.12 -0.02
N ILE A 63 16.41 -9.08 0.82
CA ILE A 63 17.24 -7.90 0.53
C ILE A 63 18.72 -8.28 0.47
N ALA A 64 19.20 -9.11 1.40
CA ALA A 64 20.60 -9.54 1.45
C ALA A 64 20.96 -10.47 0.27
N GLU A 65 20.02 -11.28 -0.20
CA GLU A 65 20.18 -12.11 -1.39
C GLU A 65 20.26 -11.26 -2.67
N ALA A 66 19.44 -10.21 -2.76
CA ALA A 66 19.45 -9.27 -3.90
C ALA A 66 20.65 -8.31 -3.88
N TYR A 67 21.08 -7.89 -2.68
CA TYR A 67 22.16 -6.95 -2.45
C TYR A 67 23.06 -7.48 -1.32
N PRO A 68 24.10 -8.25 -1.65
CA PRO A 68 25.12 -8.62 -0.69
C PRO A 68 25.67 -7.38 0.02
N GLU A 69 25.95 -7.49 1.32
CA GLU A 69 26.46 -6.40 2.17
C GLU A 69 25.50 -5.22 2.38
N PHE A 70 24.25 -5.29 1.90
CA PHE A 70 23.28 -4.19 2.04
C PHE A 70 23.20 -3.63 3.46
N PHE A 71 23.10 -4.52 4.44
CA PHE A 71 22.95 -4.16 5.85
C PHE A 71 24.21 -3.59 6.49
N ASP A 72 25.39 -3.78 5.89
CA ASP A 72 26.64 -3.18 6.36
C ASP A 72 26.68 -1.66 6.10
N TYR A 73 25.87 -1.19 5.14
CA TYR A 73 25.72 0.22 4.79
C TYR A 73 24.47 0.88 5.40
N VAL A 74 23.67 0.14 6.17
CA VAL A 74 22.45 0.65 6.79
C VAL A 74 22.80 1.45 8.05
N GLU A 75 22.60 2.75 8.00
CA GLU A 75 22.81 3.64 9.17
C GLU A 75 21.61 3.69 10.10
N TRP A 76 20.41 3.48 9.56
CA TRP A 76 19.15 3.55 10.30
C TRP A 76 18.06 2.77 9.57
N GLU A 77 17.11 2.24 10.34
CA GLU A 77 15.91 1.59 9.83
C GLU A 77 14.66 2.03 10.59
N ARG A 78 13.53 2.02 9.89
CA ARG A 78 12.20 2.24 10.46
C ARG A 78 11.29 1.06 10.11
N PRO A 79 11.36 -0.07 10.83
CA PRO A 79 10.44 -1.18 10.63
C PRO A 79 9.03 -0.79 11.05
N GLN A 80 8.05 -1.03 10.19
CA GLN A 80 6.63 -0.77 10.49
C GLN A 80 5.74 -1.91 10.03
N VAL A 81 4.68 -2.11 10.80
CA VAL A 81 3.63 -3.08 10.50
C VAL A 81 2.34 -2.32 10.34
N PHE A 82 1.74 -2.42 9.17
CA PHE A 82 0.43 -1.84 8.88
C PHE A 82 -0.58 -2.99 8.84
N PRO A 83 -1.55 -3.04 9.79
CA PRO A 83 -2.54 -4.10 9.81
C PRO A 83 -3.41 -4.15 8.54
N ILE A 84 -3.60 -3.01 7.88
CA ILE A 84 -4.36 -2.88 6.63
C ILE A 84 -3.53 -2.01 5.70
N LEU A 85 -3.23 -2.53 4.52
CA LEU A 85 -2.50 -1.81 3.45
C LEU A 85 -3.44 -1.33 2.35
N ASP A 86 -4.43 -2.14 1.99
CA ASP A 86 -5.42 -1.85 0.96
C ASP A 86 -6.81 -2.24 1.51
N GLY A 87 -7.79 -1.36 1.36
CA GLY A 87 -9.19 -1.66 1.70
C GLY A 87 -9.80 -2.67 0.72
N VAL A 88 -9.27 -2.76 -0.50
CA VAL A 88 -9.64 -3.76 -1.49
C VAL A 88 -8.85 -5.04 -1.25
N LEU A 89 -9.50 -6.02 -0.65
CA LEU A 89 -8.97 -7.37 -0.66
C LEU A 89 -9.08 -7.95 -2.08
N LEU A 90 -7.98 -8.45 -2.63
CA LEU A 90 -7.96 -9.19 -3.90
C LEU A 90 -8.59 -10.59 -3.74
N ARG A 91 -9.89 -10.63 -3.47
CA ARG A 91 -10.70 -11.84 -3.27
C ARG A 91 -11.97 -11.77 -4.11
N VAL A 92 -12.47 -12.94 -4.51
CA VAL A 92 -13.80 -13.09 -5.12
C VAL A 92 -14.86 -12.42 -4.25
N GLY A 93 -15.74 -11.62 -4.85
CA GLY A 93 -16.78 -10.85 -4.15
C GLY A 93 -16.34 -9.47 -3.67
N GLN A 94 -15.18 -8.97 -4.11
CA GLN A 94 -14.69 -7.60 -3.87
C GLN A 94 -14.30 -6.88 -5.17
N ALA A 95 -14.69 -7.46 -6.31
CA ALA A 95 -14.50 -6.81 -7.60
C ALA A 95 -15.41 -5.57 -7.70
N TYR A 96 -15.15 -4.70 -8.67
CA TYR A 96 -15.96 -3.51 -8.92
C TYR A 96 -17.49 -3.73 -8.77
N PRO A 97 -18.14 -4.71 -9.42
CA PRO A 97 -19.60 -4.89 -9.30
C PRO A 97 -20.07 -5.31 -7.90
N ASP A 98 -19.19 -5.87 -7.07
CA ASP A 98 -19.53 -6.41 -5.74
C ASP A 98 -19.36 -5.37 -4.61
N ARG A 99 -18.78 -4.21 -4.92
CA ARG A 99 -18.52 -3.16 -3.93
C ARG A 99 -19.79 -2.40 -3.58
N HIS A 100 -19.83 -1.85 -2.38
CA HIS A 100 -20.97 -1.07 -1.91
C HIS A 100 -21.07 0.27 -2.66
N GLU A 101 -22.31 0.77 -2.75
CA GLU A 101 -22.61 2.07 -3.33
C GLU A 101 -21.95 3.22 -2.57
N LEU A 102 -21.75 4.35 -3.25
CA LEU A 102 -21.24 5.59 -2.64
C LEU A 102 -22.30 6.30 -1.78
N ARG A 103 -23.59 6.07 -2.02
CA ARG A 103 -24.69 6.62 -1.22
C ARG A 103 -25.30 5.51 -0.36
N SER A 104 -25.52 5.80 0.92
CA SER A 104 -26.23 4.85 1.78
C SER A 104 -27.68 4.67 1.33
N PRO A 105 -28.15 3.42 1.13
CA PRO A 105 -29.56 3.17 0.83
C PRO A 105 -30.45 3.28 2.07
N TYR A 106 -29.89 3.38 3.27
CA TYR A 106 -30.62 3.35 4.54
C TYR A 106 -30.61 4.67 5.31
N VAL A 107 -29.57 5.49 5.12
CA VAL A 107 -29.39 6.74 5.87
C VAL A 107 -29.36 7.91 4.90
N LYS A 108 -30.31 8.83 5.04
CA LYS A 108 -30.35 10.06 4.23
C LYS A 108 -29.09 10.88 4.50
N ASN A 109 -28.51 11.45 3.44
CA ASN A 109 -27.32 12.29 3.46
C ASN A 109 -26.06 11.62 4.04
N LEU A 110 -25.97 10.28 3.98
CA LEU A 110 -24.75 9.54 4.26
C LEU A 110 -24.12 9.04 2.95
N PHE A 111 -22.85 9.40 2.75
CA PHE A 111 -22.04 9.03 1.59
C PHE A 111 -20.75 8.36 2.04
N PHE A 112 -20.23 7.46 1.21
CA PHE A 112 -19.01 6.69 1.43
C PHE A 112 -17.99 7.04 0.35
N ALA A 113 -16.75 7.31 0.78
CA ALA A 113 -15.60 7.50 -0.08
C ALA A 113 -14.40 6.75 0.49
N GLY A 114 -13.57 6.18 -0.39
CA GLY A 114 -12.48 5.28 -0.04
C GLY A 114 -12.31 4.18 -1.07
N ASP A 115 -11.21 3.45 -0.98
CA ASP A 115 -10.86 2.36 -1.90
C ASP A 115 -11.82 1.15 -1.84
N THR A 116 -12.62 1.03 -0.78
CA THR A 116 -13.64 -0.02 -0.61
C THR A 116 -14.95 0.22 -1.37
N ALA A 117 -15.24 1.46 -1.76
CA ALA A 117 -16.51 1.79 -2.41
C ALA A 117 -16.47 1.52 -3.93
N ARG A 118 -17.65 1.48 -4.55
CA ARG A 118 -17.82 1.13 -5.96
C ARG A 118 -17.45 2.27 -6.91
N ALA A 119 -16.16 2.57 -7.05
CA ALA A 119 -15.63 3.35 -8.17
C ALA A 119 -14.60 2.58 -8.99
N ARG A 120 -14.35 3.09 -10.20
CA ARG A 120 -13.38 2.51 -11.14
C ARG A 120 -11.94 2.73 -10.68
N GLY A 121 -11.04 1.86 -11.11
CA GLY A 121 -9.60 1.93 -10.84
C GLY A 121 -9.08 0.83 -9.92
N CYS A 122 -7.83 0.95 -9.48
CA CYS A 122 -7.17 0.05 -8.54
C CYS A 122 -6.63 0.83 -7.34
N SER A 123 -6.76 0.27 -6.13
CA SER A 123 -6.21 0.84 -4.89
C SER A 123 -6.51 2.35 -4.76
N GLY A 124 -5.49 3.20 -4.72
CA GLY A 124 -5.61 4.66 -4.64
C GLY A 124 -6.48 5.33 -5.72
N ASP A 125 -6.56 4.78 -6.94
CA ASP A 125 -7.44 5.33 -7.99
C ASP A 125 -8.92 5.28 -7.56
N ILE A 126 -9.30 4.21 -6.85
CA ILE A 126 -10.67 4.04 -6.37
C ILE A 126 -10.95 5.07 -5.28
N ALA A 127 -10.03 5.24 -4.32
CA ALA A 127 -10.16 6.25 -3.28
C ALA A 127 -10.29 7.66 -3.87
N PHE A 128 -9.53 7.98 -4.92
CA PHE A 128 -9.64 9.26 -5.61
C PHE A 128 -10.97 9.42 -6.35
N ASN A 129 -11.36 8.44 -7.16
CA ASN A 129 -12.59 8.51 -7.95
C ASN A 129 -13.84 8.55 -7.06
N THR A 130 -13.87 7.75 -5.99
CA THR A 130 -14.98 7.79 -5.02
C THR A 130 -15.12 9.15 -4.35
N ALA A 131 -14.02 9.85 -4.06
CA ALA A 131 -14.08 11.18 -3.49
C ALA A 131 -14.71 12.19 -4.46
N LEU A 132 -14.34 12.14 -5.75
CA LEU A 132 -14.94 13.00 -6.78
C LEU A 132 -16.43 12.71 -6.98
N GLU A 133 -16.79 11.44 -7.14
CA GLU A 133 -18.18 11.01 -7.36
C GLU A 133 -19.07 11.30 -6.14
N ALA A 134 -18.58 11.03 -4.93
CA ALA A 134 -19.32 11.34 -3.70
C ALA A 134 -19.54 12.85 -3.54
N SER A 135 -18.54 13.68 -3.89
CA SER A 135 -18.68 15.14 -3.89
C SER A 135 -19.79 15.60 -4.84
N SER A 136 -19.82 15.08 -6.07
CA SER A 136 -20.89 15.38 -7.02
C SER A 136 -22.28 15.00 -6.51
N LEU A 137 -22.41 13.82 -5.88
CA LEU A 137 -23.66 13.35 -5.29
C LEU A 137 -24.14 14.24 -4.13
N ILE A 138 -23.22 14.72 -3.29
CA ILE A 138 -23.54 15.63 -2.18
C ILE A 138 -24.07 16.94 -2.73
N LEU A 139 -23.39 17.53 -3.71
CA LEU A 139 -23.78 18.81 -4.29
C LEU A 139 -25.15 18.71 -4.96
N SER A 140 -25.43 17.66 -5.74
CA SER A 140 -26.74 17.47 -6.36
C SER A 140 -27.87 17.19 -5.35
N SER A 141 -27.55 16.60 -4.20
CA SER A 141 -28.55 16.31 -3.15
C SER A 141 -28.86 17.53 -2.27
N SER A 142 -28.14 18.63 -2.44
CA SER A 142 -28.31 19.88 -1.69
C SER A 142 -29.31 20.83 -2.34
N GLU A 143 -29.73 20.51 -3.58
CA GLU A 143 -30.67 21.29 -4.38
C GLU A 143 -32.14 20.82 -4.21
N ASP A 144 -32.37 19.75 -3.43
CA ASP A 144 -33.69 19.18 -3.04
C ASP A 144 -34.04 19.50 -1.58
#